data_AF-A0A7D9L207-F1
#
_entry.id   AF-A0A7D9L207-F1
#
_cell.length_a   1.000
_cell.length_b   1.000
_cell.length_c   1.000
_cell.angle_alpha   90.00
_cell.angle_beta   90.00
_cell.angle_gamma   90.00
#
_symmetry.space_group_name_H-M   'P 1'
#
loop_
_entity.id
_entity.type
_entity.pdbx_description
1 polymer ?
#
loop_
_entity_poly.entity_id
_entity_poly.type
_entity_poly.pdbx_seq_one_letter_code
_entity_poly.pdbx_strand_id
1 'polypeptide(L)'
;MKSFCFVQGSVTCHGNMIENANCPRDQYMVVKTASYRGLPAIKTCGLSDDYSCEADVTCLIKKQCDGQHECRVTVDDNLFSEDSCSESTKYLYFEYQCVNTIKSFSKTCALVPDKPRNLTVTNIKSRSAEISWLDPNPGNPWIQLNITQFSIQVKKDDVLILSANTGKVYKYKLSDFTPYTMYEISVAAGNTHGFGEETNTWFLTSEE
;
A
#
# COMPACT_ATOMS: atom_id res chain seq x y z
N MET A 1 -25.43 9.66 -29.80
CA MET A 1 -25.77 10.23 -28.47
C MET A 1 -24.48 10.46 -27.71
N LYS A 2 -24.20 11.71 -27.31
CA LYS A 2 -23.06 12.01 -26.41
C LYS A 2 -23.45 11.52 -25.02
N SER A 3 -22.81 10.47 -24.54
CA SER A 3 -22.94 10.05 -23.14
C SER A 3 -22.30 11.12 -22.28
N PHE A 4 -23.08 11.88 -21.52
CA PHE A 4 -22.54 12.82 -20.55
C PHE A 4 -21.95 12.00 -19.40
N CYS A 5 -20.62 11.94 -19.32
CA CYS A 5 -19.92 11.37 -18.15
C CYS A 5 -20.09 12.32 -16.96
N PHE A 6 -21.16 12.14 -16.18
CA PHE A 6 -21.29 12.80 -14.89
C PHE A 6 -20.43 12.08 -13.85
N VAL A 7 -19.64 12.84 -13.10
CA VAL A 7 -18.98 12.37 -11.89
C VAL A 7 -20.06 12.23 -10.82
N GLN A 8 -20.15 11.06 -10.19
CA GLN A 8 -21.07 10.77 -9.10
C GLN A 8 -20.28 10.75 -7.79
N GLY A 9 -20.83 11.37 -6.76
CA GLY A 9 -20.28 11.34 -5.40
C GLY A 9 -21.05 10.35 -4.52
N SER A 10 -20.34 9.63 -3.67
CA SER A 10 -20.92 8.74 -2.66
C SER A 10 -20.34 9.05 -1.29
N VAL A 11 -21.21 9.07 -0.27
CA VAL A 11 -20.87 9.34 1.12
C VAL A 11 -21.29 8.13 1.95
N THR A 12 -20.40 7.64 2.81
CA THR A 12 -20.69 6.50 3.70
C THR A 12 -20.07 6.74 5.06
N CYS A 13 -20.89 6.79 6.11
CA CYS A 13 -20.40 6.93 7.47
C CYS A 13 -19.58 5.71 7.90
N HIS A 14 -18.63 5.94 8.81
CA HIS A 14 -17.92 4.87 9.49
C HIS A 14 -18.90 3.87 10.15
N GLY A 15 -18.56 2.58 10.09
CA GLY A 15 -19.38 1.45 10.54
C GLY A 15 -20.38 0.93 9.49
N ASN A 16 -20.65 1.70 8.43
CA ASN A 16 -21.61 1.32 7.40
C ASN A 16 -20.94 0.78 6.13
N MET A 17 -21.70 0.02 5.36
CA MET A 17 -21.32 -0.38 4.00
C MET A 17 -21.71 0.70 3.00
N ILE A 18 -20.93 0.85 1.93
CA ILE A 18 -21.29 1.72 0.82
C ILE A 18 -22.61 1.24 0.21
N GLU A 19 -23.57 2.16 0.15
CA GLU A 19 -24.86 1.98 -0.49
C GLU A 19 -25.01 2.97 -1.64
N ASN A 20 -25.77 2.60 -2.67
CA ASN A 20 -26.12 3.48 -3.79
C ASN A 20 -24.96 3.91 -4.70
N ALA A 21 -23.80 3.27 -4.61
CA ALA A 21 -22.70 3.44 -5.57
C ALA A 21 -22.79 2.38 -6.68
N ASN A 22 -23.52 2.70 -7.75
CA ASN A 22 -23.88 1.75 -8.80
C ASN A 22 -23.65 2.33 -10.21
N CYS A 23 -23.23 1.46 -11.12
CA CYS A 23 -23.21 1.73 -12.55
C CYS A 23 -24.27 0.92 -13.29
N PRO A 24 -24.80 1.44 -14.41
CA PRO A 24 -25.61 0.65 -15.34
C PRO A 24 -24.93 -0.67 -15.72
N ARG A 25 -25.73 -1.69 -16.07
CA ARG A 25 -25.23 -3.06 -16.33
C ARG A 25 -24.22 -3.15 -17.48
N ASP A 26 -24.23 -2.19 -18.40
CA ASP A 26 -23.34 -2.07 -19.55
C ASP A 26 -22.14 -1.12 -19.31
N GLN A 27 -22.00 -0.61 -18.08
CA GLN A 27 -20.95 0.32 -17.70
C GLN A 27 -20.18 -0.18 -16.47
N TYR A 28 -18.92 0.21 -16.40
CA TYR A 28 -18.04 -0.13 -15.30
C TYR A 28 -17.69 1.09 -14.47
N MET A 29 -17.61 0.91 -13.16
CA MET A 29 -17.18 1.96 -12.25
C MET A 29 -15.69 2.26 -12.42
N VAL A 30 -15.37 3.55 -12.45
CA VAL A 30 -14.01 4.09 -12.38
C VAL A 30 -13.99 5.18 -11.32
N VAL A 31 -13.45 4.85 -10.16
CA VAL A 31 -13.22 5.76 -9.04
C VAL A 31 -12.19 6.81 -9.47
N LYS A 32 -12.47 8.07 -9.18
CA LYS A 32 -11.60 9.21 -9.51
C LYS A 32 -10.76 9.60 -8.32
N THR A 33 -11.44 9.88 -7.21
CA THR A 33 -10.89 10.32 -5.93
C THR A 33 -11.66 9.65 -4.81
N ALA A 34 -10.99 9.39 -3.70
CA ALA A 34 -11.65 9.01 -2.46
C ALA A 34 -10.89 9.60 -1.28
N SER A 35 -11.64 10.10 -0.31
CA SER A 35 -11.13 10.71 0.90
C SER A 35 -11.84 10.14 2.12
N TYR A 36 -11.07 9.72 3.11
CA TYR A 36 -11.60 9.43 4.44
C TYR A 36 -11.47 10.69 5.29
N ARG A 37 -12.60 11.20 5.79
CA ARG A 37 -12.70 12.53 6.39
C ARG A 37 -13.32 12.45 7.77
N GLY A 38 -12.95 13.39 8.63
CA GLY A 38 -13.53 13.58 9.96
C GLY A 38 -14.30 14.89 10.07
N LEU A 39 -15.53 14.82 10.57
CA LEU A 39 -16.36 15.98 10.91
C LEU A 39 -16.47 16.16 12.43
N PRO A 40 -16.57 17.40 12.94
CA PRO A 40 -16.96 17.64 14.32
C PRO A 40 -18.27 16.90 14.64
N ALA A 41 -18.36 16.26 15.82
CA ALA A 41 -19.39 15.29 16.23
C ALA A 41 -20.88 15.73 16.13
N ILE A 42 -21.15 16.99 15.74
CA ILE A 42 -22.49 17.58 15.64
C ILE A 42 -23.06 17.48 14.20
N LYS A 43 -22.25 17.09 13.20
CA LYS A 43 -22.63 17.14 11.77
C LYS A 43 -22.92 15.74 11.19
N THR A 44 -23.96 15.64 10.36
CA THR A 44 -24.28 14.44 9.58
C THR A 44 -23.26 14.24 8.45
N CYS A 45 -22.89 12.99 8.16
CA CYS A 45 -21.96 12.64 7.08
C CYS A 45 -22.40 13.26 5.74
N GLY A 46 -21.49 13.92 5.03
CA GLY A 46 -21.74 14.48 3.69
C GLY A 46 -22.51 15.80 3.63
N LEU A 47 -22.80 16.46 4.77
CA LEU A 47 -23.54 17.75 4.79
C LEU A 47 -22.66 18.98 5.06
N SER A 48 -21.33 18.84 5.06
CA SER A 48 -20.40 19.94 5.36
C SER A 48 -19.07 19.71 4.67
N ASP A 49 -18.43 20.77 4.18
CA ASP A 49 -17.06 20.76 3.61
C ASP A 49 -15.97 21.12 4.65
N ASP A 50 -16.39 21.44 5.86
CA ASP A 50 -15.54 21.86 6.98
C ASP A 50 -15.10 20.64 7.80
N TYR A 51 -13.97 20.04 7.40
CA TYR A 51 -13.39 18.81 7.96
C TYR A 51 -12.21 19.08 8.88
N SER A 52 -12.15 18.34 9.99
CA SER A 52 -11.02 18.39 10.93
C SER A 52 -9.81 17.59 10.43
N CYS A 53 -10.05 16.57 9.62
CA CYS A 53 -9.03 15.74 8.99
C CYS A 53 -9.49 15.21 7.63
N GLU A 54 -8.53 14.96 6.75
CA GLU A 54 -8.73 14.31 5.46
C GLU A 54 -7.55 13.39 5.13
N ALA A 55 -7.87 12.21 4.61
CA ALA A 55 -6.93 11.21 4.13
C ALA A 55 -7.27 10.80 2.72
N ASP A 56 -6.33 10.91 1.78
CA ASP A 56 -6.53 10.37 0.44
C ASP A 56 -6.50 8.83 0.49
N VAL A 57 -7.65 8.21 0.26
CA VAL A 57 -7.84 6.75 0.22
C VAL A 57 -8.27 6.28 -1.16
N THR A 58 -8.09 7.12 -2.19
CA THR A 58 -8.46 6.86 -3.59
C THR A 58 -7.96 5.50 -4.05
N CYS A 59 -6.75 5.16 -3.64
CA CYS A 59 -6.04 3.93 -3.94
C CYS A 59 -6.83 2.68 -3.46
N LEU A 60 -7.27 2.67 -2.20
CA LEU A 60 -8.02 1.57 -1.59
C LEU A 60 -9.37 1.36 -2.29
N ILE A 61 -10.10 2.44 -2.50
CA ILE A 61 -11.44 2.38 -3.10
C ILE A 61 -11.37 2.00 -4.58
N LYS A 62 -10.37 2.48 -5.32
CA LYS A 62 -10.08 2.00 -6.69
C LYS A 62 -9.90 0.50 -6.73
N LYS A 63 -9.07 -0.06 -5.84
CA LYS A 63 -8.81 -1.52 -5.83
C LYS A 63 -10.08 -2.34 -5.60
N GLN A 64 -10.97 -1.86 -4.74
CA GLN A 64 -12.19 -2.60 -4.40
C GLN A 64 -13.33 -2.38 -5.40
N CYS A 65 -13.39 -1.22 -6.07
CA CYS A 65 -14.59 -0.79 -6.80
C CYS A 65 -14.37 -0.50 -8.29
N ASP A 66 -13.13 -0.26 -8.75
CA ASP A 66 -12.88 -0.12 -10.19
C ASP A 66 -13.22 -1.42 -10.92
N GLY A 67 -13.86 -1.29 -12.08
CA GLY A 67 -14.29 -2.44 -12.90
C GLY A 67 -15.53 -3.16 -12.36
N GLN A 68 -16.05 -2.79 -11.19
CA GLN A 68 -17.28 -3.34 -10.65
C GLN A 68 -18.51 -2.56 -11.16
N HIS A 69 -19.68 -3.19 -11.10
CA HIS A 69 -20.96 -2.52 -11.33
C HIS A 69 -21.55 -1.92 -10.05
N GLU A 70 -21.15 -2.42 -8.88
CA GLU A 70 -21.59 -1.97 -7.56
C GLU A 70 -20.40 -2.03 -6.60
N CYS A 71 -20.22 -0.99 -5.79
CA CYS A 71 -19.14 -0.88 -4.80
C CYS A 71 -19.68 -1.24 -3.41
N ARG A 72 -19.19 -2.34 -2.81
CA ARG A 72 -19.65 -2.87 -1.51
C ARG A 72 -18.52 -2.93 -0.47
N VAL A 73 -17.94 -1.77 -0.14
CA VAL A 73 -16.88 -1.68 0.88
C VAL A 73 -17.50 -1.26 2.21
N THR A 74 -17.14 -1.95 3.29
CA THR A 74 -17.46 -1.53 4.66
C THR A 74 -16.44 -0.51 5.13
N VAL A 75 -16.89 0.63 5.66
CA VAL A 75 -16.01 1.70 6.14
C VAL A 75 -15.69 1.47 7.62
N ASP A 76 -14.62 0.74 7.92
CA ASP A 76 -14.23 0.37 9.29
C ASP A 76 -12.74 0.65 9.61
N ASP A 77 -12.36 0.47 10.88
CA ASP A 77 -10.98 0.72 11.36
C ASP A 77 -9.98 -0.36 10.90
N ASN A 78 -10.43 -1.47 10.30
CA ASN A 78 -9.52 -2.46 9.71
C ASN A 78 -8.93 -1.96 8.38
N LEU A 79 -9.70 -1.13 7.66
CA LEU A 79 -9.30 -0.53 6.40
C LEU A 79 -8.65 0.84 6.57
N PHE A 80 -9.00 1.57 7.62
CA PHE A 80 -8.55 2.94 7.86
C PHE A 80 -7.97 3.09 9.28
N SER A 81 -6.68 3.43 9.41
CA SER A 81 -6.00 3.58 10.71
C SER A 81 -6.61 4.70 11.57
N GLU A 82 -6.52 4.55 12.90
CA GLU A 82 -7.31 5.34 13.86
C GLU A 82 -6.70 6.68 14.31
N ASP A 83 -5.43 6.95 14.04
CA ASP A 83 -4.64 7.80 14.95
C ASP A 83 -4.63 9.31 14.69
N SER A 84 -5.55 9.89 13.91
CA SER A 84 -5.54 11.36 13.66
C SER A 84 -6.89 12.06 13.77
N CYS A 85 -7.96 11.35 14.12
CA CYS A 85 -9.32 11.90 14.13
C CYS A 85 -10.22 11.33 15.24
N SER A 86 -9.67 11.20 16.44
CA SER A 86 -10.29 10.56 17.60
C SER A 86 -11.54 11.27 18.16
N GLU A 87 -11.81 12.52 17.77
CA GLU A 87 -12.95 13.30 18.28
C GLU A 87 -14.02 13.64 17.22
N SER A 88 -13.98 12.98 16.06
CA SER A 88 -14.80 13.33 14.90
C SER A 88 -15.66 12.17 14.39
N THR A 89 -16.85 12.46 13.87
CA THR A 89 -17.64 11.49 13.08
C THR A 89 -16.92 11.27 11.75
N LYS A 90 -16.36 10.07 11.57
CA LYS A 90 -15.57 9.71 10.38
C LYS A 90 -16.49 9.20 9.28
N TYR A 91 -16.15 9.48 8.04
CA TYR A 91 -16.89 8.97 6.88
C TYR A 91 -16.02 8.93 5.63
N LEU A 92 -16.35 8.04 4.70
CA LEU A 92 -15.75 7.96 3.39
C LEU A 92 -16.55 8.83 2.41
N TYR A 93 -15.87 9.69 1.67
CA TYR A 93 -16.38 10.32 0.47
C TYR A 93 -15.58 9.81 -0.73
N PHE A 94 -16.24 9.43 -1.81
CA PHE A 94 -15.54 9.13 -3.05
C PHE A 94 -16.34 9.53 -4.28
N GLU A 95 -15.62 9.85 -5.34
CA GLU A 95 -16.17 10.20 -6.64
C GLU A 95 -15.87 9.10 -7.65
N TYR A 96 -16.84 8.75 -8.47
CA TYR A 96 -16.69 7.75 -9.51
C TYR A 96 -17.40 8.15 -10.81
N GLN A 97 -17.02 7.49 -11.89
CA GLN A 97 -17.66 7.60 -13.20
C GLN A 97 -18.00 6.23 -13.74
N CYS A 98 -19.15 6.10 -14.39
CA CYS A 98 -19.52 4.91 -15.11
C CYS A 98 -19.08 5.05 -16.57
N VAL A 99 -18.30 4.10 -17.07
CA VAL A 99 -17.74 4.13 -18.43
C VAL A 99 -18.06 2.84 -19.18
N ASN A 100 -18.30 2.95 -20.48
CA ASN A 100 -18.63 1.80 -21.34
C ASN A 100 -17.42 0.92 -21.67
N THR A 101 -16.20 1.43 -21.47
CA THR A 101 -14.95 0.71 -21.76
C THR A 101 -13.96 0.95 -20.63
N ILE A 102 -13.43 -0.12 -20.05
CA ILE A 102 -12.32 -0.05 -19.09
C ILE A 102 -11.06 0.35 -19.89
N LYS A 103 -10.83 1.65 -20.11
CA LYS A 103 -9.48 2.10 -20.43
C LYS A 103 -8.65 1.76 -19.19
N SER A 104 -7.58 0.99 -19.34
CA SER A 104 -6.72 0.61 -18.22
C SER A 104 -6.14 1.87 -17.57
N PHE A 105 -6.81 2.40 -16.55
CA PHE A 105 -6.27 3.46 -15.72
C PHE A 105 -5.31 2.80 -14.73
N SER A 106 -4.17 2.35 -15.24
CA SER A 106 -3.12 1.70 -14.46
C SER A 106 -2.34 2.74 -13.65
N LYS A 107 -2.93 3.17 -12.53
CA LYS A 107 -2.09 3.41 -11.35
C LYS A 107 -2.41 2.29 -10.38
N THR A 108 -1.65 1.20 -10.50
CA THR A 108 -1.79 0.03 -9.62
C THR A 108 -1.60 0.51 -8.19
N CYS A 109 -2.70 0.50 -7.43
CA CYS A 109 -2.64 0.74 -6.00
C CYS A 109 -2.06 -0.51 -5.33
N ALA A 110 -0.90 -0.38 -4.70
CA ALA A 110 -0.27 -1.48 -3.99
C ALA A 110 -0.72 -1.45 -2.52
N LEU A 111 -1.40 -2.50 -2.04
CA LEU A 111 -1.68 -2.69 -0.59
C LEU A 111 -0.54 -3.42 0.12
N VAL A 112 0.63 -3.37 -0.47
CA VAL A 112 1.87 -3.92 0.08
C VAL A 112 2.70 -2.77 0.63
N PRO A 113 3.60 -3.02 1.59
CA PRO A 113 4.43 -1.97 2.17
C PRO A 113 5.33 -1.30 1.12
N ASP A 114 5.78 -0.08 1.40
CA ASP A 114 6.84 0.55 0.62
C ASP A 114 8.19 -0.17 0.84
N LYS A 115 9.23 0.27 0.10
CA LYS A 115 10.58 -0.28 0.27
C LYS A 115 11.16 -0.01 1.67
N PRO A 116 11.87 -0.99 2.27
CA PRO A 116 12.60 -0.78 3.53
C PRO A 116 13.62 0.36 3.43
N ARG A 117 13.92 0.99 4.56
CA ARG A 117 14.86 2.12 4.64
C ARG A 117 16.21 1.67 5.17
N ASN A 118 17.25 2.44 4.84
CA ASN A 118 18.60 2.30 5.38
C ASN A 118 19.13 0.84 5.33
N LEU A 119 18.96 0.17 4.19
CA LEU A 119 19.59 -1.13 3.98
C LEU A 119 21.11 -0.94 4.02
N THR A 120 21.75 -1.62 4.96
CA THR A 120 23.18 -1.52 5.25
C THR A 120 23.79 -2.90 5.32
N VAL A 121 25.01 -3.03 4.81
CA VAL A 121 25.82 -4.25 4.91
C VAL A 121 27.01 -3.94 5.81
N THR A 122 27.19 -4.76 6.83
CA THR A 122 28.20 -4.61 7.89
C THR A 122 28.87 -5.96 8.17
N ASN A 123 29.93 -5.97 8.97
CA ASN A 123 30.67 -7.19 9.32
C ASN A 123 31.03 -8.06 8.11
N ILE A 124 31.45 -7.41 7.02
CA ILE A 124 31.75 -8.07 5.75
C ILE A 124 33.06 -8.85 5.90
N LYS A 125 32.98 -10.16 5.64
CA LYS A 125 34.09 -11.11 5.64
C LYS A 125 34.14 -11.86 4.31
N SER A 126 35.14 -12.71 4.13
CA SER A 126 35.34 -13.48 2.91
C SER A 126 34.18 -14.44 2.59
N ARG A 127 33.48 -14.94 3.62
CA ARG A 127 32.40 -15.93 3.48
C ARG A 127 31.09 -15.57 4.18
N SER A 128 30.97 -14.36 4.72
CA SER A 128 29.77 -13.93 5.45
C SER A 128 29.64 -12.42 5.50
N ALA A 129 28.42 -11.93 5.64
CA ALA A 129 28.13 -10.52 5.91
C ALA A 129 26.88 -10.41 6.79
N GLU A 130 26.68 -9.26 7.42
CA GLU A 130 25.46 -8.96 8.19
C GLU A 130 24.74 -7.79 7.55
N ILE A 131 23.44 -7.96 7.31
CA ILE A 131 22.58 -6.93 6.74
C ILE A 131 21.60 -6.43 7.78
N SER A 132 21.29 -5.14 7.73
CA SER A 132 20.28 -4.50 8.57
C SER A 132 19.50 -3.45 7.80
N TRP A 133 18.24 -3.26 8.19
CA TRP A 133 17.33 -2.30 7.57
C TRP A 133 16.34 -1.76 8.61
N LEU A 134 15.61 -0.72 8.22
CA LEU A 134 14.52 -0.14 8.99
C LEU A 134 13.20 -0.35 8.24
N ASP A 135 12.09 -0.30 8.98
CA ASP A 135 10.77 -0.27 8.36
C ASP A 135 10.69 0.86 7.32
N PRO A 136 9.89 0.67 6.25
CA PRO A 136 9.48 1.75 5.36
C PRO A 136 8.94 2.94 6.14
N ASN A 137 8.95 4.14 5.54
CA ASN A 137 8.18 5.23 6.13
C ASN A 137 6.71 4.77 6.23
N PRO A 138 5.97 5.12 7.30
CA PRO A 138 4.53 4.97 7.28
C PRO A 138 4.04 5.82 6.12
N GLY A 139 3.67 5.19 5.01
CA GLY A 139 3.38 5.87 3.75
C GLY A 139 2.17 6.78 3.92
N ASN A 140 0.98 6.24 3.66
CA ASN A 140 -0.24 6.89 4.09
C ASN A 140 -0.56 6.44 5.53
N PRO A 141 -0.52 7.33 6.55
CA PRO A 141 -0.77 6.97 7.95
C PRO A 141 -2.14 6.34 8.18
N TRP A 142 -3.08 6.62 7.27
CA TRP A 142 -4.46 6.17 7.32
C TRP A 142 -4.69 4.77 6.75
N ILE A 143 -3.67 4.12 6.20
CA ILE A 143 -3.78 2.77 5.67
C ILE A 143 -2.97 1.83 6.56
N GLN A 144 -3.64 0.84 7.15
CA GLN A 144 -2.96 -0.18 7.94
C GLN A 144 -2.15 -1.12 7.04
N LEU A 145 -0.87 -0.82 6.87
CA LEU A 145 0.10 -1.69 6.20
C LEU A 145 0.93 -2.39 7.28
N ASN A 146 0.29 -3.25 8.07
CA ASN A 146 0.96 -4.00 9.13
C ASN A 146 2.01 -4.94 8.53
N ILE A 147 3.28 -4.57 8.67
CA ILE A 147 4.41 -5.38 8.20
C ILE A 147 4.55 -6.59 9.11
N THR A 148 4.50 -7.78 8.51
CA THR A 148 4.57 -9.07 9.22
C THR A 148 5.83 -9.87 8.86
N GLN A 149 6.45 -9.58 7.71
CA GLN A 149 7.56 -10.36 7.17
C GLN A 149 8.48 -9.51 6.27
N PHE A 150 9.68 -10.04 6.01
CA PHE A 150 10.61 -9.49 5.02
C PHE A 150 11.09 -10.59 4.06
N SER A 151 11.27 -10.22 2.80
CA SER A 151 11.91 -11.06 1.78
C SER A 151 13.32 -10.56 1.57
N ILE A 152 14.29 -11.48 1.53
CA ILE A 152 15.71 -11.21 1.35
C ILE A 152 16.18 -11.99 0.12
N GLN A 153 16.81 -11.29 -0.82
CA GLN A 153 17.34 -11.88 -2.05
C GLN A 153 18.79 -11.48 -2.26
N VAL A 154 19.65 -12.44 -2.59
CA VAL A 154 21.05 -12.19 -2.96
C VAL A 154 21.27 -12.61 -4.40
N LYS A 155 21.87 -11.74 -5.19
CA LYS A 155 22.32 -12.04 -6.56
C LYS A 155 23.84 -11.97 -6.67
N LYS A 156 24.38 -12.84 -7.52
CA LYS A 156 25.76 -12.83 -8.00
C LYS A 156 25.71 -12.85 -9.52
N ASP A 157 26.30 -11.83 -10.17
CA ASP A 157 26.28 -11.70 -11.64
C ASP A 157 24.86 -11.81 -12.23
N ASP A 158 23.91 -11.09 -11.63
CA ASP A 158 22.46 -11.12 -11.93
C ASP A 158 21.74 -12.47 -11.70
N VAL A 159 22.46 -13.49 -11.21
CA VAL A 159 21.88 -14.79 -10.85
C VAL A 159 21.46 -14.78 -9.38
N LEU A 160 20.18 -15.07 -9.11
CA LEU A 160 19.65 -15.24 -7.76
C LEU A 160 20.25 -16.50 -7.12
N ILE A 161 21.01 -16.33 -6.05
CA ILE A 161 21.66 -17.43 -5.32
C ILE A 161 21.03 -17.72 -3.95
N LEU A 162 20.29 -16.75 -3.41
CA LEU A 162 19.57 -16.90 -2.14
C LEU A 162 18.23 -16.17 -2.24
N SER A 163 17.18 -16.83 -1.74
CA SER A 163 15.87 -16.22 -1.48
C SER A 163 15.36 -16.76 -0.16
N ALA A 164 15.10 -15.87 0.78
CA ALA A 164 14.65 -16.22 2.12
C ALA A 164 13.55 -15.26 2.58
N ASN A 165 12.53 -15.81 3.23
CA ASN A 165 11.51 -15.02 3.92
C ASN A 165 11.73 -15.13 5.43
N THR A 166 11.66 -14.00 6.12
CA THR A 166 11.78 -13.92 7.57
C THR A 166 10.52 -13.35 8.18
N GLY A 167 10.31 -13.57 9.48
CA GLY A 167 9.33 -12.78 10.24
C GLY A 167 9.76 -11.31 10.33
N LYS A 168 9.12 -10.56 11.23
CA LYS A 168 9.45 -9.15 11.51
C LYS A 168 10.78 -9.03 12.26
N VAL A 169 11.88 -9.13 11.51
CA VAL A 169 13.25 -8.93 11.97
C VAL A 169 13.89 -7.77 11.20
N TYR A 170 14.94 -7.18 11.77
CA TYR A 170 15.60 -5.99 11.22
C TYR A 170 17.09 -6.21 10.95
N LYS A 171 17.56 -7.44 11.15
CA LYS A 171 18.94 -7.85 10.94
C LYS A 171 18.99 -9.31 10.53
N TYR A 172 19.87 -9.64 9.59
CA TYR A 172 20.05 -11.01 9.10
C TYR A 172 21.53 -11.28 8.78
N LYS A 173 21.99 -12.48 9.10
CA LYS A 173 23.37 -12.91 8.81
C LYS A 173 23.37 -13.80 7.57
N LEU A 174 24.19 -13.42 6.60
CA LEU A 174 24.41 -14.16 5.37
C LEU A 174 25.72 -14.94 5.48
N SER A 175 25.74 -16.14 4.91
CA SER A 175 26.88 -17.06 4.91
C SER A 175 27.13 -17.63 3.53
N ASP A 176 28.17 -18.46 3.41
CA ASP A 176 28.47 -19.28 2.23
C ASP A 176 28.80 -18.47 0.97
N PHE A 177 29.38 -17.28 1.17
CA PHE A 177 29.89 -16.48 0.06
C PHE A 177 31.25 -16.95 -0.44
N THR A 178 31.55 -16.54 -1.68
CA THR A 178 32.86 -16.66 -2.30
C THR A 178 33.71 -15.44 -1.88
N PRO A 179 34.97 -15.63 -1.46
CA PRO A 179 35.90 -14.53 -1.18
C PRO A 179 36.07 -13.60 -2.39
N TYR A 180 36.36 -12.32 -2.13
CA TYR A 180 36.60 -11.29 -3.14
C TYR A 180 35.59 -11.28 -4.31
N THR A 181 34.30 -11.36 -3.98
CA THR A 181 33.21 -11.45 -4.94
C THR A 181 32.15 -10.38 -4.65
N MET A 182 31.68 -9.72 -5.70
CA MET A 182 30.62 -8.71 -5.63
C MET A 182 29.25 -9.38 -5.56
N TYR A 183 28.38 -8.90 -4.69
CA TYR A 183 27.01 -9.35 -4.54
C TYR A 183 26.04 -8.16 -4.52
N GLU A 184 24.86 -8.36 -5.07
CA GLU A 184 23.71 -7.48 -4.86
C GLU A 184 22.79 -8.11 -3.81
N ILE A 185 22.42 -7.34 -2.79
CA ILE A 185 21.42 -7.72 -1.80
C ILE A 185 20.17 -6.86 -1.99
N SER A 186 19.00 -7.49 -1.97
CA SER A 186 17.70 -6.83 -2.01
C SER A 186 16.84 -7.27 -0.82
N VAL A 187 16.11 -6.32 -0.22
CA VAL A 187 15.17 -6.58 0.88
C VAL A 187 13.83 -5.92 0.58
N ALA A 188 12.74 -6.65 0.74
CA ALA A 188 11.38 -6.14 0.60
C ALA A 188 10.55 -6.38 1.87
N ALA A 189 9.75 -5.40 2.28
CA ALA A 189 8.79 -5.55 3.37
C ALA A 189 7.51 -6.23 2.87
N GLY A 190 6.87 -7.04 3.70
CA GLY A 190 5.67 -7.79 3.34
C GLY A 190 4.59 -7.82 4.41
N ASN A 191 3.36 -7.94 3.96
CA ASN A 191 2.16 -8.10 4.77
C ASN A 191 1.28 -9.24 4.21
N THR A 192 0.02 -9.31 4.63
CA THR A 192 -0.97 -10.30 4.16
C THR A 192 -1.29 -10.20 2.67
N HIS A 193 -1.00 -9.07 2.02
CA HIS A 193 -1.23 -8.84 0.60
C HIS A 193 -0.01 -9.14 -0.28
N GLY A 194 1.14 -9.47 0.33
CA GLY A 194 2.38 -9.82 -0.37
C GLY A 194 3.55 -8.91 0.00
N PHE A 195 4.58 -8.93 -0.85
CA PHE A 195 5.79 -8.13 -0.70
C PHE A 195 5.72 -6.86 -1.54
N GLY A 196 6.25 -5.78 -0.96
CA GLY A 196 6.39 -4.47 -1.55
C GLY A 196 7.54 -4.35 -2.53
N GLU A 197 7.86 -3.10 -2.86
CA GLU A 197 9.09 -2.78 -3.57
C GLU A 197 10.33 -3.17 -2.74
N GLU A 198 11.39 -3.56 -3.43
CA GLU A 198 12.67 -3.90 -2.81
C GLU A 198 13.58 -2.67 -2.72
N THR A 199 14.38 -2.65 -1.65
CA THR A 199 15.55 -1.78 -1.55
C THR A 199 16.79 -2.64 -1.77
N ASN A 200 17.74 -2.18 -2.58
CA ASN A 200 18.93 -2.95 -2.93
C ASN A 200 20.23 -2.18 -2.64
N THR A 201 21.32 -2.93 -2.49
CA THR A 201 22.68 -2.39 -2.40
C THR A 201 23.71 -3.45 -2.80
N TRP A 202 24.92 -3.03 -3.12
CA TRP A 202 26.02 -3.91 -3.49
C TRP A 202 27.09 -3.94 -2.40
N PHE A 203 27.77 -5.07 -2.27
CA PHE A 203 28.95 -5.20 -1.41
C PHE A 203 29.95 -6.20 -1.99
N LEU A 204 31.22 -5.99 -1.67
CA LEU A 204 32.34 -6.86 -2.03
C LEU A 204 32.80 -7.63 -0.79
N THR A 205 32.84 -8.96 -0.85
CA THR A 205 33.42 -9.77 0.23
C THR A 205 34.92 -9.55 0.35
N SER A 206 35.47 -9.72 1.56
CA SER A 206 36.91 -9.58 1.75
C SER A 206 37.69 -10.70 1.07
N GLU A 207 38.99 -10.48 0.90
CA GLU A 207 39.95 -11.55 0.61
C GLU A 207 40.05 -12.52 1.81
N GLU A 208 40.61 -13.72 1.58
CA GLU A 208 40.87 -14.71 2.64
C GLU A 208 41.99 -14.31 3.59
#